data_AF-A0A3L6FP95-F1
#
_entry.id   AF-A0A3L6FP95-F1
#
_cell.length_a   1.000
_cell.length_b   1.000
_cell.length_c   1.000
_cell.angle_alpha   90.00
_cell.angle_beta   90.00
_cell.angle_gamma   90.00
#
_symmetry.space_group_name_H-M   'P 1'
#
loop_
_entity.id
_entity.type
_entity.pdbx_description
1 polymer ?
#
loop_
_entity_poly.entity_id
_entity_poly.type
_entity_poly.pdbx_seq_one_letter_code
_entity_poly.pdbx_strand_id
1 'polypeptide(L)'
;MGTTSGCDGDELFDGTDGGSTHNLKSFFVYYLQKLKEKAEFRNPDEFYFKMINSRTIGGIHRPKPEDNKYTEEELLLLKNKDMGYILQSIQSEKRWLFYFREEAKEIQSRIGQSNNMPDLDNIPSRIKKKIASSYRELEEMKQRLQKLEKLYAAATSSATRPRWAGLALSPALGRSASACS
;
A
#
# COMPACT_ATOMS: atom_id res chain seq x y z
N MET A 1 8.97 -39.54 69.58
CA MET A 1 7.53 -39.38 69.36
C MET A 1 7.31 -37.96 68.83
N GLY A 2 6.55 -37.81 67.75
CA GLY A 2 5.96 -36.52 67.36
C GLY A 2 6.81 -35.59 66.47
N THR A 3 6.71 -35.83 65.17
CA THR A 3 6.73 -34.85 64.06
C THR A 3 5.73 -33.70 64.33
N THR A 4 5.70 -32.51 63.73
CA THR A 4 6.44 -31.77 62.68
C THR A 4 5.84 -30.35 62.67
N SER A 5 6.66 -29.37 62.25
CA SER A 5 6.35 -28.15 61.48
C SER A 5 4.87 -27.83 61.20
N GLY A 6 4.41 -26.60 61.41
CA GLY A 6 4.98 -25.42 60.73
C GLY A 6 4.06 -25.07 59.57
N CYS A 7 3.22 -24.06 59.80
CA CYS A 7 2.34 -23.45 58.83
C CYS A 7 3.14 -22.58 57.86
N ASP A 8 2.79 -22.61 56.58
CA ASP A 8 2.90 -21.45 55.71
C ASP A 8 1.73 -21.51 54.72
N GLY A 9 0.92 -20.46 54.76
CA GLY A 9 -0.19 -20.23 53.86
C GLY A 9 0.09 -19.07 52.92
N ASP A 10 -0.89 -18.89 52.03
CA ASP A 10 -1.19 -17.72 51.19
C ASP A 10 -0.60 -17.80 49.77
N GLU A 11 -1.25 -18.55 48.87
CA GLU A 11 -2.45 -18.20 48.06
C GLU A 11 -2.17 -17.30 46.84
N LEU A 12 -2.42 -17.87 45.65
CA LEU A 12 -3.00 -17.14 44.52
C LEU A 12 -3.91 -18.08 43.71
N PHE A 13 -5.22 -17.84 43.83
CA PHE A 13 -6.34 -18.40 43.06
C PHE A 13 -6.23 -17.92 41.59
N ASP A 14 -6.47 -18.69 40.52
CA ASP A 14 -7.76 -19.19 40.01
C ASP A 14 -7.52 -20.08 38.76
N GLY A 15 -8.41 -21.05 38.50
CA GLY A 15 -8.54 -21.65 37.16
C GLY A 15 -8.47 -23.18 37.08
N THR A 16 -9.25 -23.90 37.87
CA THR A 16 -9.66 -25.26 37.53
C THR A 16 -10.57 -25.24 36.32
N ASP A 17 -10.15 -25.83 35.19
CA ASP A 17 -11.03 -26.42 34.16
C ASP A 17 -10.27 -27.44 33.29
N GLY A 18 -9.63 -28.40 33.96
CA GLY A 18 -8.90 -29.50 33.31
C GLY A 18 -9.80 -30.54 32.60
N GLY A 19 -11.13 -30.46 32.72
CA GLY A 19 -12.07 -31.48 32.26
C GLY A 19 -12.49 -31.40 30.77
N SER A 20 -12.29 -30.27 30.09
CA SER A 20 -12.80 -30.06 28.72
C SER A 20 -11.84 -30.55 27.62
N THR A 21 -10.53 -30.48 27.87
CA THR A 21 -9.50 -30.77 26.84
C THR A 21 -9.31 -32.26 26.56
N HIS A 22 -9.67 -33.15 27.49
CA HIS A 22 -9.54 -34.60 27.34
C HIS A 22 -10.53 -35.16 26.29
N ASN A 23 -11.73 -34.60 26.18
CA ASN A 23 -12.71 -35.00 25.17
C ASN A 23 -12.28 -34.54 23.76
N LEU A 24 -11.77 -33.30 23.62
CA LEU A 24 -11.24 -32.81 22.35
C LEU A 24 -10.01 -33.59 21.86
N LYS A 25 -9.08 -33.93 22.76
CA LYS A 25 -7.91 -34.76 22.40
C LYS A 25 -8.33 -36.15 21.94
N SER A 26 -9.24 -36.79 22.66
CA SER A 26 -9.81 -38.09 22.27
C SER A 26 -10.55 -38.00 20.93
N PHE A 27 -11.34 -36.95 20.72
CA PHE A 27 -12.04 -36.70 19.47
C PHE A 27 -11.07 -36.48 18.30
N PHE A 28 -10.00 -35.70 18.51
CA PHE A 28 -8.99 -35.44 17.48
C PHE A 28 -8.24 -36.72 17.08
N VAL A 29 -7.86 -37.55 18.05
CA VAL A 29 -7.24 -38.87 17.79
C VAL A 29 -8.19 -39.77 17.00
N TYR A 30 -9.47 -39.84 17.40
CA TYR A 30 -10.50 -40.58 16.67
C TYR A 30 -10.68 -40.07 15.24
N TYR A 31 -10.68 -38.75 15.04
CA TYR A 31 -10.84 -38.13 13.73
C TYR A 31 -9.65 -38.44 12.79
N LEU A 32 -8.41 -38.38 13.28
CA LEU A 32 -7.23 -38.77 12.50
C LEU A 32 -7.26 -40.24 12.09
N GLN A 33 -7.68 -41.13 13.00
CA GLN A 33 -7.86 -42.55 12.69
C GLN A 33 -8.89 -42.75 11.56
N LYS A 34 -10.01 -42.02 11.61
CA LYS A 34 -11.02 -42.07 10.55
C LYS A 34 -10.54 -41.50 9.22
N LEU A 35 -9.70 -40.45 9.23
CA LEU A 35 -9.07 -39.94 8.02
C LEU A 35 -8.09 -40.94 7.42
N LYS A 36 -7.33 -41.66 8.26
CA LYS A 36 -6.41 -42.71 7.82
C LYS A 36 -7.16 -43.88 7.16
N GLU A 37 -8.22 -44.37 7.80
CA GLU A 37 -9.09 -45.42 7.22
C GLU A 37 -9.64 -44.99 5.87
N LYS A 38 -10.17 -43.76 5.76
CA LYS A 38 -10.68 -43.23 4.48
C LYS A 38 -9.60 -43.08 3.41
N ALA A 39 -8.36 -42.81 3.80
CA ALA A 39 -7.23 -42.73 2.87
C ALA A 39 -6.79 -44.13 2.40
N GLU A 40 -6.82 -45.14 3.27
CA GLU A 40 -6.50 -46.54 2.95
C GLU A 40 -7.55 -47.19 2.04
N PHE A 41 -8.84 -46.92 2.28
CA PHE A 41 -9.95 -47.41 1.46
C PHE A 41 -10.32 -46.49 0.29
N ARG A 42 -9.43 -45.57 -0.11
CA ARG A 42 -9.68 -44.67 -1.24
C ARG A 42 -9.75 -45.46 -2.54
N ASN A 43 -10.83 -45.29 -3.30
CA ASN A 43 -10.94 -45.87 -4.63
C ASN A 43 -10.04 -45.09 -5.63
N PRO A 44 -9.05 -45.72 -6.27
CA PRO A 44 -8.16 -45.04 -7.21
C PRO A 44 -8.88 -44.51 -8.46
N ASP A 45 -10.00 -45.12 -8.85
CA ASP A 45 -10.81 -44.74 -10.01
C ASP A 45 -11.90 -43.72 -9.66
N GLU A 46 -11.95 -43.25 -8.41
CA GLU A 46 -12.95 -42.28 -7.97
C GLU A 46 -12.76 -40.93 -8.66
N PHE A 47 -13.80 -40.50 -9.38
CA PHE A 47 -13.80 -39.24 -10.10
C PHE A 47 -14.93 -38.33 -9.65
N TYR A 48 -14.56 -37.14 -9.16
CA TYR A 48 -15.48 -36.05 -8.89
C TYR A 48 -15.32 -34.96 -9.94
N PHE A 49 -16.41 -34.38 -10.46
CA PHE A 49 -16.35 -33.26 -11.41
C PHE A 49 -15.56 -32.05 -10.89
N LYS A 50 -15.53 -31.84 -9.57
CA LYS A 50 -14.71 -30.78 -8.94
C LYS A 50 -13.20 -30.96 -9.19
N MET A 51 -12.74 -32.18 -9.48
CA MET A 51 -11.35 -32.47 -9.79
C MET A 51 -10.91 -31.86 -11.13
N ILE A 52 -11.83 -31.55 -12.05
CA ILE A 52 -11.53 -30.86 -13.32
C ILE A 52 -11.00 -29.43 -13.06
N ASN A 53 -11.54 -28.76 -12.04
CA ASN A 53 -11.22 -27.37 -11.71
C ASN A 53 -10.25 -27.24 -10.53
N SER A 54 -9.64 -28.34 -10.08
CA SER A 54 -8.67 -28.36 -8.99
C SER A 54 -7.44 -29.15 -9.39
N ARG A 55 -6.28 -28.83 -8.82
CA ARG A 55 -5.04 -29.56 -9.07
C ARG A 55 -4.37 -29.93 -7.75
N THR A 56 -3.78 -31.11 -7.71
CA THR A 56 -3.00 -31.56 -6.56
C THR A 56 -1.55 -31.11 -6.75
N ILE A 57 -1.08 -30.18 -5.91
CA ILE A 57 0.33 -29.73 -5.92
C ILE A 57 0.98 -30.24 -4.65
N GLY A 58 1.98 -31.11 -4.77
CA GLY A 58 2.69 -31.68 -3.62
C GLY A 58 1.77 -32.47 -2.68
N GLY A 59 0.79 -33.18 -3.21
CA GLY A 59 -0.18 -33.96 -2.42
C GLY A 59 -1.34 -33.15 -1.81
N ILE A 60 -1.34 -31.82 -1.95
CA ILE A 60 -2.40 -30.94 -1.41
C ILE A 60 -3.30 -30.46 -2.54
N HIS A 61 -4.61 -30.71 -2.43
CA HIS A 61 -5.61 -30.18 -3.35
C HIS A 61 -5.67 -28.66 -3.27
N ARG A 62 -5.44 -27.99 -4.39
CA ARG A 62 -5.60 -26.54 -4.54
C ARG A 62 -6.60 -26.26 -5.66
N PRO A 63 -7.47 -25.25 -5.52
CA PRO A 63 -8.27 -24.79 -6.65
C PRO A 63 -7.33 -24.34 -7.78
N LYS A 64 -7.75 -24.54 -9.02
CA LYS A 64 -7.02 -23.99 -10.16
C LYS A 64 -7.03 -22.45 -10.00
N PRO A 65 -5.88 -21.77 -10.13
CA PRO A 65 -5.90 -20.31 -10.14
C PRO A 65 -6.83 -19.87 -11.28
N GLU A 66 -7.72 -18.92 -11.00
CA GLU A 66 -8.51 -18.29 -12.05
C GLU A 66 -7.54 -17.60 -13.00
N ASP A 67 -7.71 -17.84 -14.30
CA ASP A 67 -7.01 -17.08 -15.32
C ASP A 67 -7.48 -15.61 -15.26
N ASN A 68 -6.71 -14.71 -15.87
CA ASN A 68 -7.06 -13.29 -15.84
C ASN A 68 -8.46 -13.12 -16.46
N LYS A 69 -9.41 -12.58 -15.70
CA LYS A 69 -10.83 -12.44 -16.12
C LYS A 69 -11.02 -11.52 -17.32
N TYR A 70 -9.99 -10.75 -17.63
CA TYR A 70 -9.97 -9.73 -18.66
C TYR A 70 -9.20 -10.21 -19.87
N THR A 71 -9.71 -9.83 -21.04
CA THR A 71 -8.99 -9.95 -22.31
C THR A 71 -7.77 -9.03 -22.33
N GLU A 72 -6.82 -9.32 -23.22
CA GLU A 72 -5.61 -8.48 -23.35
C GLU A 72 -5.94 -7.03 -23.74
N GLU A 73 -6.97 -6.82 -24.56
CA GLU A 73 -7.42 -5.49 -24.97
C GLU A 73 -7.99 -4.70 -23.79
N GLU A 74 -8.81 -5.34 -22.94
CA GLU A 74 -9.34 -4.72 -21.72
C GLU A 74 -8.23 -4.37 -20.72
N LEU A 75 -7.22 -5.25 -20.58
CA LEU A 75 -6.05 -4.97 -19.75
C LEU A 75 -5.27 -3.76 -20.26
N LEU A 76 -5.09 -3.64 -21.58
CA LEU A 76 -4.41 -2.49 -22.18
C LEU A 76 -5.21 -1.19 -21.97
N LEU A 77 -6.53 -1.25 -22.10
CA LEU A 77 -7.42 -0.11 -21.85
C LEU A 77 -7.31 0.37 -20.40
N LEU A 78 -7.38 -0.55 -19.44
CA LEU A 78 -7.24 -0.25 -18.00
C LEU A 78 -5.87 0.39 -17.71
N LYS A 79 -4.79 -0.22 -18.20
CA LYS A 79 -3.42 0.32 -18.07
C LYS A 79 -3.32 1.73 -18.66
N ASN A 80 -3.88 1.98 -19.84
CA ASN A 80 -3.84 3.28 -20.50
C ASN A 80 -4.57 4.36 -19.69
N LYS A 81 -5.73 4.02 -19.14
CA LYS A 81 -6.53 4.93 -18.30
C LYS A 81 -5.78 5.30 -17.03
N ASP A 82 -5.21 4.31 -16.35
CA ASP A 82 -4.44 4.51 -15.12
C ASP A 82 -3.19 5.36 -15.38
N MET A 83 -2.48 5.11 -16.48
CA MET A 83 -1.34 5.95 -16.91
C MET A 83 -1.75 7.41 -17.16
N GLY A 84 -2.91 7.64 -17.77
CA GLY A 84 -3.45 8.99 -17.98
C GLY A 84 -3.71 9.70 -16.66
N TYR A 85 -4.34 9.02 -15.70
CA TYR A 85 -4.62 9.57 -14.37
C TYR A 85 -3.34 9.89 -13.58
N ILE A 86 -2.34 9.00 -13.63
CA ILE A 86 -1.03 9.23 -12.98
C ILE A 86 -0.36 10.46 -13.57
N LEU A 87 -0.33 10.60 -14.91
CA LEU A 87 0.29 11.77 -15.54
C LEU A 87 -0.43 13.06 -15.16
N GLN A 88 -1.76 13.05 -15.18
CA GLN A 88 -2.57 14.22 -14.78
C GLN A 88 -2.26 14.64 -13.34
N SER A 89 -2.10 13.67 -12.44
CA SER A 89 -1.75 13.91 -11.03
C SER A 89 -0.33 14.49 -10.89
N ILE A 90 0.64 13.98 -11.65
CA ILE A 90 2.01 14.54 -11.69
C ILE A 90 1.97 16.01 -12.16
N GLN A 91 1.23 16.29 -13.23
CA GLN A 91 1.15 17.64 -13.80
C GLN A 91 0.47 18.64 -12.86
N SER A 92 -0.62 18.24 -12.18
CA SER A 92 -1.32 19.10 -11.24
C SER A 92 -0.46 19.41 -10.00
N GLU A 93 0.21 18.40 -9.43
CA GLU A 93 1.10 18.58 -8.27
C GLU A 93 2.31 19.46 -8.62
N LYS A 94 2.95 19.24 -9.77
CA LYS A 94 4.04 20.10 -10.26
C LYS A 94 3.60 21.54 -10.44
N ARG A 95 2.40 21.74 -10.97
CA ARG A 95 1.83 23.08 -11.18
C ARG A 95 1.63 23.80 -9.84
N TRP A 96 1.08 23.12 -8.84
CA TRP A 96 0.93 23.68 -7.50
C TRP A 96 2.28 24.04 -6.86
N LEU A 97 3.27 23.15 -6.92
CA LEU A 97 4.62 23.43 -6.41
C LEU A 97 5.25 24.63 -7.11
N PHE A 98 5.05 24.77 -8.42
CA PHE A 98 5.50 25.94 -9.16
C PHE A 98 4.84 27.23 -8.64
N TYR A 99 3.53 27.26 -8.48
CA TYR A 99 2.83 28.43 -7.94
C TYR A 99 3.28 28.79 -6.53
N PHE A 100 3.35 27.82 -5.62
CA PHE A 100 3.83 28.06 -4.24
C PHE A 100 5.26 28.63 -4.23
N ARG A 101 6.13 28.14 -5.13
CA ARG A 101 7.50 28.65 -5.24
C ARG A 101 7.54 30.09 -5.73
N GLU A 102 6.75 30.44 -6.75
CA GLU A 102 6.71 31.80 -7.28
C GLU A 102 6.09 32.78 -6.28
N GLU A 103 5.01 32.38 -5.60
CA GLU A 103 4.38 33.17 -4.54
C GLU A 103 5.36 33.42 -3.38
N ALA A 104 6.12 32.39 -2.96
CA ALA A 104 7.14 32.55 -1.93
C ALA A 104 8.23 33.57 -2.32
N LYS A 105 8.68 33.58 -3.58
CA LYS A 105 9.64 34.58 -4.08
C LYS A 105 9.05 35.99 -4.07
N GLU A 106 7.78 36.13 -4.48
CA GLU A 106 7.10 37.41 -4.49
C GLU A 106 6.96 37.98 -3.08
N ILE A 107 6.57 37.15 -2.11
CA ILE A 107 6.48 37.52 -0.69
C ILE A 107 7.86 37.97 -0.17
N GLN A 108 8.94 37.24 -0.48
CA GLN A 108 10.30 37.63 -0.08
C GLN A 108 10.72 38.99 -0.66
N SER A 109 10.41 39.25 -1.93
CA SER A 109 10.67 40.54 -2.58
C SER A 109 9.93 41.68 -1.87
N ARG A 110 8.63 41.49 -1.58
CA ARG A 110 7.81 42.47 -0.85
C ARG A 110 8.35 42.75 0.56
N ILE A 111 8.81 41.71 1.27
CA ILE A 111 9.42 41.86 2.60
C ILE A 111 10.74 42.65 2.50
N GLY A 112 11.59 42.36 1.51
CA GLY A 112 12.84 43.10 1.29
C GLY A 112 12.66 44.59 0.95
N GLN A 113 11.50 44.96 0.41
CA GLN A 113 11.12 46.35 0.14
C GLN A 113 10.48 47.06 1.35
N SER A 114 10.02 46.31 2.35
CA SER A 114 9.41 46.82 3.57
C SER A 114 10.47 47.00 4.67
N ASN A 115 10.63 48.23 5.19
CA ASN A 115 11.54 48.50 6.31
C ASN A 115 11.06 47.91 7.66
N ASN A 116 9.83 47.40 7.74
CA ASN A 116 9.28 46.77 8.93
C ASN A 116 9.49 45.26 8.84
N MET A 117 10.54 44.75 9.49
CA MET A 117 10.73 43.31 9.65
C MET A 117 9.73 42.78 10.68
N PRO A 118 8.85 41.81 10.33
CA PRO A 118 7.86 41.30 11.26
C PRO A 118 8.53 40.53 12.41
N ASP A 119 8.21 40.91 13.65
CA ASP A 119 8.64 40.22 14.86
C ASP A 119 8.05 38.79 14.90
N LEU A 120 8.93 37.79 14.83
CA LEU A 120 8.56 36.37 14.74
C LEU A 120 7.99 35.83 16.06
N ASP A 121 8.33 36.48 17.17
CA ASP A 121 8.00 36.00 18.51
C ASP A 121 6.53 36.28 18.86
N ASN A 122 5.95 37.37 18.33
CA ASN A 122 4.56 37.78 18.56
C ASN A 122 3.50 37.11 17.67
N ILE A 123 3.87 36.14 16.82
CA ILE A 123 2.91 35.49 15.92
C ILE A 123 1.97 34.57 16.72
N PRO A 124 0.63 34.73 16.60
CA PRO A 124 -0.34 33.89 17.27
C PRO A 124 -0.15 32.39 17.02
N SER A 125 -0.31 31.57 18.06
CA SER A 125 -0.04 30.12 18.03
C SER A 125 -0.85 29.37 16.96
N ARG A 126 -2.07 29.84 16.63
CA ARG A 126 -2.90 29.27 15.55
C ARG A 126 -2.23 29.41 14.18
N ILE A 127 -1.52 30.51 13.96
CA ILE A 127 -0.81 30.78 12.70
C ILE A 127 0.44 29.89 12.63
N LYS A 128 1.22 29.82 13.72
CA LYS A 128 2.37 28.90 13.83
C LYS A 128 1.97 27.44 13.52
N LYS A 129 0.83 26.98 14.06
CA LYS A 129 0.27 25.64 13.77
C LYS A 129 -0.11 25.45 12.30
N LYS A 130 -0.79 26.43 11.68
CA LYS A 130 -1.15 26.39 10.25
C LYS A 130 0.07 26.36 9.34
N ILE A 131 1.12 27.10 9.69
CA ILE A 131 2.38 27.11 8.96
C ILE A 131 3.02 25.71 9.04
N ALA A 132 3.11 25.14 10.24
CA ALA A 132 3.67 23.80 10.42
C ALA A 132 2.86 22.70 9.70
N SER A 133 1.53 22.78 9.67
CA SER A 133 0.71 21.82 8.91
C SER A 133 0.92 21.97 7.40
N SER A 134 0.93 23.21 6.89
CA SER A 134 1.18 23.48 5.47
C SER A 134 2.55 22.97 5.01
N TYR A 135 3.60 23.11 5.82
CA TYR A 135 4.92 22.54 5.49
C TYR A 135 4.93 21.01 5.46
N ARG A 136 4.18 20.36 6.36
CA ARG A 136 4.02 18.90 6.32
C ARG A 136 3.30 18.46 5.04
N GLU A 137 2.23 19.15 4.67
CA GLU A 137 1.49 18.90 3.43
C GLU A 137 2.39 19.07 2.19
N LEU A 138 3.24 20.10 2.15
CA LEU A 138 4.19 20.32 1.06
C LEU A 138 5.21 19.18 0.93
N GLU A 139 5.73 18.67 2.05
CA GLU A 139 6.66 17.54 2.03
C GLU A 139 5.96 16.24 1.59
N GLU A 140 4.73 16.01 2.04
CA GLU A 140 3.91 14.89 1.59
C GLU A 140 3.60 14.97 0.08
N MET A 141 3.27 16.16 -0.43
CA MET A 141 3.09 16.37 -1.87
C MET A 141 4.35 16.04 -2.66
N LYS A 142 5.52 16.46 -2.17
CA LYS A 142 6.81 16.16 -2.82
C LYS A 142 7.10 14.65 -2.83
N GLN A 143 6.84 13.96 -1.72
CA GLN A 143 7.00 12.51 -1.64
C GLN A 143 6.03 11.77 -2.56
N ARG A 144 4.77 12.23 -2.61
CA ARG A 144 3.74 11.69 -3.49
C ARG A 144 4.13 11.87 -4.96
N LEU A 145 4.60 13.05 -5.34
CA LEU A 145 5.08 13.33 -6.68
C LEU A 145 6.23 12.39 -7.07
N GLN A 146 7.22 12.22 -6.18
CA GLN A 146 8.33 11.30 -6.41
C GLN A 146 7.84 9.86 -6.60
N LYS A 147 6.84 9.43 -5.83
CA LYS A 147 6.22 8.10 -5.98
C LYS A 147 5.49 7.98 -7.32
N LEU A 148 4.70 8.98 -7.70
CA LEU A 148 3.99 9.00 -8.98
C LEU A 148 4.95 8.98 -10.17
N GLU A 149 6.04 9.75 -10.12
CA GLU A 149 7.08 9.74 -11.16
C GLU A 149 7.74 8.37 -11.30
N LYS A 150 8.04 7.69 -10.18
CA LYS A 150 8.56 6.31 -10.20
C LYS A 150 7.56 5.33 -10.82
N LEU A 151 6.28 5.42 -10.45
CA LEU A 151 5.22 4.58 -11.00
C LEU A 151 5.03 4.82 -12.50
N TYR A 152 5.04 6.08 -12.93
CA TYR A 152 4.94 6.45 -14.34
C TYR A 152 6.14 5.96 -15.15
N ALA A 153 7.36 6.10 -14.62
CA ALA A 153 8.57 5.58 -15.25
C ALA A 153 8.54 4.05 -15.39
N ALA A 154 8.10 3.34 -14.35
CA ALA A 154 7.94 1.89 -14.40
C ALA A 154 6.89 1.47 -15.44
N ALA A 155 5.71 2.10 -15.43
CA ALA A 155 4.62 1.80 -16.37
C ALA A 155 4.98 2.11 -17.84
N THR A 156 5.81 3.13 -18.08
CA THR A 156 6.27 3.47 -19.44
C THR A 156 7.44 2.61 -19.92
N SER A 157 8.18 1.95 -19.02
CA SER A 157 9.26 1.04 -19.37
C SER A 157 8.76 -0.33 -19.87
N SER A 158 7.55 -0.75 -19.48
CA SER A 158 7.03 -2.11 -19.71
C SER A 158 6.32 -2.34 -21.05
N ALA A 159 6.78 -1.68 -22.13
CA ALA A 159 6.31 -1.80 -23.50
C ALA A 159 4.98 -1.06 -23.86
N THR A 160 5.07 -0.37 -25.01
CA THR A 160 4.03 0.44 -25.68
C THR A 160 3.76 1.80 -25.02
N ARG A 161 4.57 2.80 -25.35
CA ARG A 161 4.25 4.20 -25.05
C ARG A 161 2.97 4.59 -25.79
N PRO A 162 1.90 5.01 -25.09
CA PRO A 162 0.71 5.47 -25.78
C PRO A 162 1.03 6.73 -26.59
N ARG A 163 0.46 6.84 -27.79
CA ARG A 163 0.75 7.91 -28.78
C ARG A 163 0.61 9.33 -28.20
N TRP A 164 -0.26 9.54 -27.21
CA TRP A 164 -0.47 10.83 -26.55
C TRP A 164 0.64 11.21 -25.54
N ALA A 165 1.41 10.25 -25.01
CA ALA A 165 2.46 10.53 -24.03
C ALA A 165 3.64 11.32 -24.62
N GLY A 166 3.91 11.19 -25.93
CA GLY A 166 4.95 11.94 -26.64
C GLY A 166 4.69 13.44 -26.75
N LEU A 167 3.44 13.89 -26.55
CA LEU A 167 3.06 15.30 -26.64
C LEU A 167 3.12 16.03 -25.29
N ALA A 168 3.10 15.30 -24.18
CA ALA A 168 2.89 15.88 -22.85
C ALA A 168 4.17 16.15 -22.04
N LEU A 169 5.34 15.65 -22.48
CA LEU A 169 6.63 15.78 -21.77
C LEU A 169 7.69 16.60 -22.51
N SER A 170 7.36 17.27 -23.60
CA SER A 170 8.31 18.19 -24.24
C SER A 170 8.48 19.43 -23.37
N PRO A 171 9.70 19.74 -22.87
CA PRO A 171 9.97 21.06 -22.33
C PRO A 171 9.82 22.04 -23.49
N ALA A 172 9.02 23.08 -23.30
CA ALA A 172 9.06 24.24 -24.18
C ALA A 172 10.45 24.88 -24.07
N LEU A 173 11.42 24.35 -24.82
CA LEU A 173 12.67 25.03 -25.08
C LEU A 173 12.31 26.30 -25.84
N GLY A 174 12.58 27.43 -25.20
CA GLY A 174 12.35 28.76 -25.74
C GLY A 174 12.94 28.88 -27.14
N ARG A 175 12.08 29.24 -28.09
CA ARG A 175 12.52 29.78 -29.38
C ARG A 175 13.15 31.14 -29.09
N SER A 176 14.47 31.20 -29.05
CA SER A 176 15.19 32.45 -29.25
C SER A 176 14.88 32.94 -30.67
N ALA A 177 14.19 34.07 -30.77
CA ALA A 177 14.05 34.78 -32.03
C ALA A 177 15.42 35.32 -32.43
N SER A 178 16.08 34.65 -33.38
CA SER A 178 17.18 35.21 -34.14
C SER A 178 16.58 36.22 -35.11
N ALA A 179 16.78 37.51 -34.83
CA ALA A 179 16.51 38.57 -35.79
C ALA A 179 17.44 38.39 -37.00
N CYS A 180 16.85 38.20 -38.19
CA CYS A 180 17.58 38.31 -39.45
C CYS A 180 18.09 39.75 -39.60
N SER A 181 19.38 39.88 -39.92
CA SER A 181 20.00 41.12 -40.40
C SER A 181 19.69 41.34 -41.88
#